data_AF-F9F9G1-F1
#
_entry.id   AF-F9F9G1-F1
#
_cell.length_a   1.000
_cell.length_b   1.000
_cell.length_c   1.000
_cell.angle_alpha   90.00
_cell.angle_beta   90.00
_cell.angle_gamma   90.00
#
_symmetry.space_group_name_H-M   'P 1'
#
loop_
_entity.id
_entity.type
_entity.pdbx_description
1 polymer ?
#
loop_
_entity_poly.entity_id
_entity_poly.type
_entity_poly.pdbx_seq_one_letter_code
_entity_poly.pdbx_strand_id
1 'polypeptide(L)'
;NLTPDGYAELQDVDIMMQSDDNTLTQDHALWKWGFFLAKAGQEHGTPFIETNRLKHIMTEIGFVDVKETPFKWPSNHWPKEKRFKDLGEWSNLNTVNLLNGLSMALFTRCLGWTPEEVNVFLVDVRKDLNNPKIHAYWSICLNHYLTGPCVLSSLAASSTAPFPRSRRTSPTTASRRFGHYLRINIHLIN
;
A
#
# COMPACT_ATOMS: atom_id res chain seq x y z
N ASN A 1 12.99 -4.41 -15.57
CA ASN A 1 13.71 -3.22 -16.09
C ASN A 1 12.85 -2.63 -17.17
N LEU A 2 12.54 -1.34 -17.10
CA LEU A 2 11.80 -0.63 -18.14
C LEU A 2 12.76 -0.22 -19.26
N THR A 3 12.31 -0.24 -20.51
CA THR A 3 13.04 0.36 -21.63
C THR A 3 12.94 1.88 -21.57
N PRO A 4 13.85 2.62 -22.23
CA PRO A 4 13.63 4.04 -22.52
C PRO A 4 12.25 4.23 -23.17
N ASP A 5 11.52 5.28 -22.77
CA ASP A 5 10.16 5.63 -23.21
C ASP A 5 9.06 4.61 -22.86
N GLY A 6 9.37 3.61 -22.01
CA GLY A 6 8.41 2.65 -21.48
C GLY A 6 7.51 3.23 -20.38
N TYR A 7 6.33 2.65 -20.19
CA TYR A 7 5.38 3.09 -19.17
C TYR A 7 5.44 2.19 -17.94
N ALA A 8 5.31 2.80 -16.77
CA ALA A 8 4.99 2.07 -15.56
C ALA A 8 3.74 2.65 -14.91
N GLU A 9 2.91 1.72 -14.46
CA GLU A 9 1.70 1.99 -13.71
C GLU A 9 1.86 1.47 -12.29
N LEU A 10 1.55 2.32 -11.32
CA LEU A 10 1.50 1.99 -9.91
C LEU A 10 0.11 2.26 -9.38
N GLN A 11 -0.53 1.22 -8.84
CA GLN A 11 -1.77 1.33 -8.08
C GLN A 11 -1.46 1.07 -6.61
N ASP A 12 -1.78 2.03 -5.76
CA ASP A 12 -1.56 1.91 -4.32
C ASP A 12 -2.74 2.46 -3.51
N VAL A 13 -2.84 2.03 -2.25
CA VAL A 13 -3.93 2.35 -1.33
C VAL A 13 -3.39 2.80 0.02
N ASP A 14 -3.94 3.88 0.55
CA ASP A 14 -3.59 4.34 1.89
C ASP A 14 -4.15 3.41 2.96
N ILE A 15 -3.30 3.01 3.91
CA ILE A 15 -3.69 2.13 5.01
C ILE A 15 -4.65 2.84 6.00
N MET A 16 -4.60 4.17 6.03
CA MET A 16 -5.50 5.00 6.82
C MET A 16 -6.75 5.31 6.00
N MET A 17 -7.88 4.71 6.38
CA MET A 17 -9.18 5.11 5.84
C MET A 17 -9.51 6.56 6.20
N GLN A 18 -10.21 7.22 5.30
CA GLN A 18 -10.63 8.62 5.43
C GLN A 18 -12.16 8.75 5.36
N SER A 19 -12.67 9.91 5.75
CA SER A 19 -14.07 10.30 5.66
C SER A 19 -14.13 11.80 5.37
N ASP A 20 -15.00 12.22 4.45
CA ASP A 20 -15.13 13.64 4.08
C ASP A 20 -16.04 14.42 5.03
N ASP A 21 -16.84 13.73 5.84
CA ASP A 21 -17.87 14.31 6.71
C ASP A 21 -17.63 14.03 8.20
N ASN A 22 -16.41 13.65 8.56
CA ASN A 22 -15.96 13.37 9.92
C ASN A 22 -16.74 12.25 10.63
N THR A 23 -17.39 11.37 9.88
CA THR A 23 -18.08 10.19 10.45
C THR A 23 -17.11 9.10 10.91
N LEU A 24 -15.88 9.10 10.39
CA LEU A 24 -14.76 8.32 10.93
C LEU A 24 -13.86 9.21 11.80
N THR A 25 -13.74 8.88 13.08
CA THR A 25 -12.91 9.61 14.06
C THR A 25 -11.86 8.69 14.70
N GLN A 26 -10.89 9.29 15.42
CA GLN A 26 -9.84 8.54 16.11
C GLN A 26 -10.35 7.62 17.23
N ASP A 27 -11.59 7.83 17.71
CA ASP A 27 -12.19 6.99 18.73
C ASP A 27 -12.61 5.62 18.18
N HIS A 28 -12.90 5.55 16.88
CA HIS A 28 -13.36 4.35 16.20
C HIS A 28 -12.25 3.30 16.12
N ALA A 29 -12.60 2.04 16.37
CA ALA A 29 -11.72 0.90 16.22
C ALA A 29 -11.21 0.77 14.78
N LEU A 30 -12.04 1.11 13.79
CA LEU A 30 -11.62 1.10 12.37
C LEU A 30 -10.48 2.07 12.09
N TRP A 31 -10.51 3.29 12.66
CA TRP A 31 -9.41 4.24 12.53
C TRP A 31 -8.15 3.74 13.25
N LYS A 32 -8.32 3.25 14.49
CA LYS A 32 -7.23 2.67 15.30
C LYS A 32 -6.56 1.50 14.60
N TRP A 33 -7.32 0.72 13.83
CA TRP A 33 -6.78 -0.41 13.07
C TRP A 33 -5.76 0.05 12.03
N GLY A 34 -6.08 1.08 11.23
CA GLY A 34 -5.12 1.70 10.32
C GLY A 34 -3.89 2.24 11.04
N PHE A 35 -4.09 2.91 12.19
CA PHE A 35 -2.99 3.43 13.00
C PHE A 35 -2.04 2.32 13.50
N PHE A 36 -2.58 1.22 14.00
CA PHE A 36 -1.75 0.09 14.46
C PHE A 36 -1.06 -0.63 13.30
N LEU A 37 -1.69 -0.72 12.13
CA LEU A 37 -1.02 -1.23 10.93
C LEU A 37 0.16 -0.34 10.54
N ALA A 38 -0.04 0.98 10.49
CA ALA A 38 1.02 1.94 10.21
C ALA A 38 2.19 1.81 11.20
N LYS A 39 1.89 1.74 12.49
CA LYS A 39 2.88 1.51 13.55
C LYS A 39 3.61 0.18 13.37
N ALA A 40 2.88 -0.90 13.10
CA ALA A 40 3.50 -2.21 12.89
C ALA A 40 4.41 -2.24 11.66
N GLY A 41 4.04 -1.53 10.58
CA GLY A 41 4.88 -1.37 9.39
C GLY A 41 6.19 -0.62 9.70
N GLN A 42 6.13 0.42 10.53
CA GLN A 42 7.33 1.11 11.02
C GLN A 42 8.24 0.18 11.82
N GLU A 43 7.70 -0.56 12.79
CA GLU A 43 8.46 -1.53 13.60
C GLU A 43 9.02 -2.69 12.76
N HIS A 44 8.33 -3.09 11.69
CA HIS A 44 8.81 -4.13 10.78
C HIS A 44 9.97 -3.65 9.89
N GLY A 45 10.19 -2.32 9.78
CA GLY A 45 11.19 -1.73 8.88
C GLY A 45 10.68 -1.48 7.46
N THR A 46 9.37 -1.61 7.22
CA THR A 46 8.72 -1.34 5.93
C THR A 46 7.52 -0.41 6.16
N PRO A 47 7.75 0.89 6.43
CA PRO A 47 6.66 1.83 6.66
C PRO A 47 5.79 1.97 5.41
N PHE A 48 4.48 2.11 5.62
CA PHE A 48 3.56 2.43 4.54
C PHE A 48 3.85 3.82 3.99
N ILE A 49 3.85 3.95 2.67
CA ILE A 49 4.03 5.23 1.98
C ILE A 49 2.64 5.79 1.70
N GLU A 50 2.44 7.05 2.06
CA GLU A 50 1.20 7.75 1.74
C GLU A 50 1.07 7.91 0.22
N THR A 51 -0.11 7.61 -0.33
CA THR A 51 -0.31 7.55 -1.77
C THR A 51 -0.04 8.89 -2.47
N ASN A 52 -0.39 10.00 -1.81
CA ASN A 52 -0.13 11.37 -2.27
C ASN A 52 1.36 11.74 -2.36
N ARG A 53 2.25 10.98 -1.71
CA ARG A 53 3.71 11.18 -1.78
C ARG A 53 4.33 10.45 -2.97
N LEU A 54 3.63 9.46 -3.54
CA LEU A 54 4.16 8.64 -4.63
C LEU A 54 4.52 9.49 -5.83
N LYS A 55 3.67 10.44 -6.23
CA LYS A 55 3.96 11.34 -7.36
C LYS A 55 5.29 12.07 -7.20
N HIS A 56 5.54 12.59 -6.00
CA HIS A 56 6.79 13.29 -5.67
C HIS A 56 7.98 12.34 -5.77
N ILE A 57 7.89 11.18 -5.12
CA ILE A 57 8.94 10.15 -5.12
C ILE A 57 9.28 9.70 -6.54
N MET A 58 8.27 9.45 -7.39
CA MET A 58 8.47 9.05 -8.77
C MET A 58 9.19 10.14 -9.58
N THR A 59 8.83 11.41 -9.36
CA THR A 59 9.47 12.55 -10.01
C THR A 59 10.94 12.69 -9.58
N GLU A 60 11.23 12.54 -8.28
CA GLU A 60 12.60 12.59 -7.75
C GLU A 60 13.51 11.49 -8.31
N ILE A 61 12.95 10.31 -8.59
CA ILE A 61 13.68 9.17 -9.17
C ILE A 61 13.92 9.35 -10.68
N GLY A 62 13.36 10.40 -11.30
CA GLY A 62 13.62 10.76 -12.70
C GLY A 62 12.55 10.27 -13.68
N PHE A 63 11.38 9.86 -13.20
CA PHE A 63 10.23 9.66 -14.08
C PHE A 63 9.66 10.99 -14.55
N VAL A 64 9.20 11.01 -15.81
CA VAL A 64 8.59 12.18 -16.44
C VAL A 64 7.10 11.93 -16.67
N ASP A 65 6.36 13.01 -16.87
CA ASP A 65 4.90 12.96 -17.13
C ASP A 65 4.10 12.17 -16.09
N VAL A 66 4.49 12.28 -14.81
CA VAL A 66 3.82 11.59 -13.71
C VAL A 66 2.39 12.14 -13.53
N LYS A 67 1.40 11.32 -13.85
CA LYS A 67 -0.02 11.58 -13.67
C LYS A 67 -0.55 10.78 -12.50
N GLU A 68 -1.32 11.47 -11.68
CA GLU A 68 -1.94 10.92 -10.47
C GLU A 68 -3.46 11.02 -10.63
N THR A 69 -4.16 9.90 -10.43
CA THR A 69 -5.63 9.84 -10.47
C THR A 69 -6.15 9.28 -9.15
N PRO A 70 -6.72 10.12 -8.26
CA PRO A 70 -7.25 9.68 -6.99
C PRO A 70 -8.64 9.04 -7.16
N PHE A 71 -8.90 7.98 -6.40
CA PHE A 71 -10.17 7.27 -6.32
C PHE A 71 -10.57 7.06 -4.87
N LYS A 72 -11.87 7.17 -4.59
CA LYS A 72 -12.46 6.85 -3.28
C LYS A 72 -13.16 5.52 -3.38
N TRP A 73 -12.71 4.53 -2.61
CA TRP A 73 -13.35 3.23 -2.53
C TRP A 73 -14.08 3.09 -1.20
N PRO A 74 -15.42 3.14 -1.20
CA PRO A 74 -16.22 3.03 0.02
C PRO A 74 -15.86 1.78 0.82
N SER A 75 -15.87 1.87 2.14
CA SER A 75 -15.59 0.73 3.03
C SER A 75 -16.78 -0.21 3.21
N ASN A 76 -18.00 0.30 2.96
CA ASN A 76 -19.27 -0.42 3.07
C ASN A 76 -20.34 0.21 2.17
N HIS A 77 -21.59 -0.23 2.32
CA HIS A 77 -22.73 0.13 1.48
C HIS A 77 -23.36 1.52 1.79
N TRP A 78 -22.65 2.42 2.47
CA TRP A 78 -23.10 3.78 2.77
C TRP A 78 -23.41 4.68 1.55
N PRO A 79 -22.76 4.53 0.37
CA PRO A 79 -23.08 5.37 -0.78
C PRO A 79 -24.51 5.17 -1.28
N LYS A 80 -25.15 6.26 -1.73
CA LYS A 80 -26.51 6.21 -2.29
C LYS A 80 -26.55 5.66 -3.72
N GLU A 81 -25.53 5.98 -4.52
CA GLU A 81 -25.45 5.56 -5.92
C GLU A 81 -25.16 4.06 -6.00
N LYS A 82 -25.96 3.32 -6.77
CA LYS A 82 -25.89 1.85 -6.87
C LYS A 82 -24.48 1.36 -7.17
N ARG A 83 -23.77 1.99 -8.12
CA ARG A 83 -22.42 1.60 -8.51
C ARG A 83 -21.44 1.64 -7.33
N PHE A 84 -21.44 2.72 -6.56
CA PHE A 84 -20.56 2.87 -5.41
C PHE A 84 -21.00 2.03 -4.21
N LYS A 85 -22.30 1.78 -4.09
CA LYS A 85 -22.84 0.86 -3.10
C LYS A 85 -22.37 -0.57 -3.33
N ASP A 86 -22.49 -1.06 -4.57
CA ASP A 86 -21.96 -2.35 -4.99
C ASP A 86 -20.44 -2.38 -4.70
N LEU A 87 -19.67 -1.37 -5.14
CA LEU A 87 -18.23 -1.29 -4.83
C LEU A 87 -17.92 -1.38 -3.33
N GLY A 88 -18.71 -0.70 -2.50
CA GLY A 88 -18.56 -0.71 -1.05
C GLY A 88 -18.83 -2.08 -0.42
N GLU A 89 -19.80 -2.84 -0.92
CA GLU A 89 -20.04 -4.22 -0.47
C GLU A 89 -18.85 -5.14 -0.77
N TRP A 90 -18.25 -5.00 -1.96
CA TRP A 90 -17.10 -5.81 -2.37
C TRP A 90 -15.85 -5.43 -1.58
N SER A 91 -15.65 -4.12 -1.36
CA SER A 91 -14.59 -3.56 -0.51
C SER A 91 -14.69 -4.07 0.93
N ASN A 92 -15.91 -4.09 1.48
CA ASN A 92 -16.17 -4.62 2.82
C ASN A 92 -15.78 -6.09 2.93
N LEU A 93 -16.26 -6.93 2.00
CA LEU A 93 -15.94 -8.37 1.96
C LEU A 93 -14.43 -8.60 1.87
N ASN A 94 -13.74 -7.86 1.01
CA ASN A 94 -12.29 -7.93 0.88
C ASN A 94 -11.59 -7.54 2.19
N THR A 95 -12.03 -6.47 2.84
CA THR A 95 -11.44 -5.97 4.09
C THR A 95 -11.65 -6.95 5.24
N VAL A 96 -12.85 -7.55 5.36
CA VAL A 96 -13.15 -8.58 6.37
C VAL A 96 -12.24 -9.80 6.21
N ASN A 97 -11.98 -10.25 4.99
CA ASN A 97 -11.08 -11.37 4.73
C ASN A 97 -9.61 -11.03 5.06
N LEU A 98 -9.21 -9.78 4.85
CA LEU A 98 -7.86 -9.29 5.10
C LEU A 98 -7.59 -9.08 6.60
N LEU A 99 -8.61 -8.65 7.35
CA LEU A 99 -8.54 -8.16 8.74
C LEU A 99 -7.80 -9.13 9.66
N ASN A 100 -8.23 -10.39 9.70
CA ASN A 100 -7.61 -11.37 10.61
C ASN A 100 -6.16 -11.68 10.22
N GLY A 101 -5.90 -11.89 8.93
CA GLY A 101 -4.57 -12.31 8.46
C GLY A 101 -3.50 -11.24 8.65
N LEU A 102 -3.79 -10.00 8.25
CA LEU A 102 -2.88 -8.87 8.45
C LEU A 102 -2.64 -8.59 9.92
N SER A 103 -3.71 -8.45 10.69
CA SER A 103 -3.61 -8.02 12.09
C SER A 103 -2.93 -9.08 12.93
N MET A 104 -3.25 -10.36 12.71
CA MET A 104 -2.57 -11.44 13.43
C MET A 104 -1.09 -11.49 13.10
N ALA A 105 -0.70 -11.32 11.84
CA ALA A 105 0.71 -11.34 11.45
C ALA A 105 1.48 -10.14 11.98
N LEU A 106 0.95 -8.92 11.83
CA LEU A 106 1.66 -7.69 12.15
C LEU A 106 1.58 -7.36 13.65
N PHE A 107 0.43 -7.49 14.29
CA PHE A 107 0.28 -7.04 15.67
C PHE A 107 0.98 -8.00 16.65
N THR A 108 0.96 -9.30 16.39
CA THR A 108 1.68 -10.25 17.27
C THR A 108 3.20 -10.18 17.10
N ARG A 109 3.69 -10.05 15.85
CA ARG A 109 5.14 -10.08 15.56
C ARG A 109 5.82 -8.73 15.78
N CYS A 110 5.12 -7.62 15.54
CA CYS A 110 5.71 -6.29 15.56
C CYS A 110 5.24 -5.44 16.74
N LEU A 111 4.02 -5.65 17.24
CA LEU A 111 3.48 -4.87 18.37
C LEU A 111 3.41 -5.64 19.69
N GLY A 112 3.75 -6.94 19.69
CA GLY A 112 3.78 -7.78 20.88
C GLY A 112 2.40 -8.14 21.44
N TRP A 113 1.33 -7.99 20.65
CA TRP A 113 -0.02 -8.36 21.08
C TRP A 113 -0.17 -9.88 21.16
N THR A 114 -1.00 -10.33 22.09
CA THR A 114 -1.47 -11.72 22.12
C THR A 114 -2.53 -11.97 21.04
N PRO A 115 -2.65 -13.20 20.52
CA PRO A 115 -3.73 -13.54 19.58
C PRO A 115 -5.13 -13.21 20.11
N GLU A 116 -5.35 -13.32 21.41
CA GLU A 116 -6.60 -13.01 22.09
C GLU A 116 -6.91 -11.52 22.02
N GLU A 117 -5.94 -10.64 22.34
CA GLU A 117 -6.10 -9.19 22.21
C GLU A 117 -6.42 -8.77 20.78
N VAL A 118 -5.75 -9.37 19.79
CA VAL A 118 -6.04 -9.12 18.37
C VAL A 118 -7.49 -9.51 18.07
N ASN A 119 -7.92 -10.72 18.43
CA ASN A 119 -9.28 -11.18 18.14
C ASN A 119 -10.35 -10.30 18.78
N VAL A 120 -10.14 -9.88 20.04
CA VAL A 120 -11.06 -8.97 20.75
C VAL A 120 -11.13 -7.62 20.03
N PHE A 121 -9.99 -7.02 19.70
CA PHE A 121 -9.96 -5.75 18.97
C PHE A 121 -10.68 -5.83 17.61
N LEU A 122 -10.47 -6.92 16.86
CA LEU A 122 -11.09 -7.11 15.55
C LEU A 122 -12.62 -7.27 15.60
N VAL A 123 -13.21 -7.61 16.76
CA VAL A 123 -14.66 -7.57 16.92
C VAL A 123 -15.18 -6.14 16.75
N ASP A 124 -14.54 -5.16 17.38
CA ASP A 124 -14.97 -3.77 17.31
C ASP A 124 -14.63 -3.15 15.96
N VAL A 125 -13.50 -3.52 15.35
CA VAL A 125 -13.18 -3.10 13.97
C VAL A 125 -14.26 -3.56 12.98
N ARG A 126 -14.74 -4.81 13.10
CA ARG A 126 -15.82 -5.32 12.23
C ARG A 126 -17.15 -4.61 12.48
N LYS A 127 -17.45 -4.19 13.72
CA LYS A 127 -18.66 -3.41 14.01
C LYS A 127 -18.61 -2.06 13.29
N ASP A 128 -17.48 -1.35 13.39
CA ASP A 128 -17.31 -0.07 12.72
C ASP A 128 -17.32 -0.21 11.19
N LEU A 129 -16.59 -1.20 10.65
CA LEU A 129 -16.52 -1.46 9.22
C LEU A 129 -17.91 -1.71 8.59
N ASN A 130 -18.80 -2.37 9.33
CA ASN A 130 -20.15 -2.70 8.86
C ASN A 130 -21.21 -1.64 9.22
N ASN A 131 -20.82 -0.54 9.87
CA ASN A 131 -21.74 0.53 10.25
C ASN A 131 -21.91 1.51 9.07
N PRO A 132 -23.10 1.59 8.44
CA PRO A 132 -23.33 2.49 7.30
C PRO A 132 -23.36 3.97 7.71
N LYS A 133 -23.35 4.29 9.01
CA LYS A 133 -23.20 5.67 9.49
C LYS A 133 -21.75 6.15 9.46
N ILE A 134 -20.79 5.26 9.29
CA ILE A 134 -19.37 5.57 9.14
C ILE A 134 -19.08 5.58 7.64
N HIS A 135 -18.98 6.78 7.06
CA HIS A 135 -18.74 6.99 5.63
C HIS A 135 -17.24 6.91 5.31
N ALA A 136 -16.61 5.84 5.79
CA ALA A 136 -15.20 5.58 5.56
C ALA A 136 -14.95 5.15 4.11
N TYR A 137 -13.80 5.51 3.57
CA TYR A 137 -13.32 5.05 2.27
C TYR A 137 -11.81 4.84 2.30
N TRP A 138 -11.35 3.93 1.43
CA TRP A 138 -9.94 3.82 1.06
C TRP A 138 -9.60 4.90 0.05
N SER A 139 -8.55 5.67 0.31
CA SER A 139 -7.92 6.54 -0.69
C SER A 139 -7.02 5.69 -1.56
N ILE A 140 -7.36 5.56 -2.83
CA ILE A 140 -6.60 4.80 -3.82
C ILE A 140 -6.03 5.77 -4.82
N CYS A 141 -4.77 5.58 -5.17
CA CYS A 141 -4.14 6.39 -6.18
C CYS A 141 -3.58 5.54 -7.31
N LEU A 142 -4.03 5.85 -8.52
CA LEU A 142 -3.50 5.31 -9.75
C LEU A 142 -2.48 6.31 -10.30
N ASN A 143 -1.22 5.90 -10.34
CA ASN A 143 -0.13 6.68 -10.88
C ASN A 143 0.32 6.08 -12.23
N HIS A 144 0.31 6.90 -13.27
CA HIS A 144 0.84 6.58 -14.59
C HIS A 144 2.06 7.45 -14.86
N TYR A 145 3.16 6.85 -15.27
CA TYR A 145 4.38 7.61 -15.56
C TYR A 145 5.22 6.96 -16.65
N LEU A 146 5.99 7.81 -17.34
CA LEU A 146 6.91 7.44 -18.40
C LEU A 146 8.32 7.32 -17.84
N THR A 147 9.06 6.30 -18.26
CA THR A 147 10.50 6.31 -18.06
C THR A 147 11.07 7.52 -18.77
N GLY A 148 11.73 8.39 -18.01
CA GLY A 148 12.53 9.44 -18.59
C GLY A 148 13.65 8.81 -19.43
N PRO A 149 14.21 9.57 -20.41
CA PRO A 149 15.47 9.17 -21.01
C PRO A 149 16.47 8.91 -19.88
N CYS A 150 17.19 7.80 -19.97
CA CYS A 150 18.19 7.41 -18.99
C CYS A 150 19.29 8.48 -18.92
N VAL A 151 19.12 9.52 -18.09
CA VAL A 151 20.19 10.45 -17.73
C VAL A 151 21.02 9.81 -16.60
N LEU A 152 21.55 8.61 -16.86
CA LEU A 152 22.73 8.12 -16.17
C LEU A 152 23.96 8.82 -16.79
N SER A 153 24.05 10.13 -16.61
CA SER A 153 25.24 10.92 -16.96
C SER A 153 25.50 11.98 -15.90
N SER A 154 25.88 11.58 -14.68
CA SER A 154 26.76 12.40 -13.83
C SER A 154 27.39 11.72 -12.62
N LEU A 155 27.02 10.48 -12.23
CA LEU A 155 27.68 9.79 -11.10
C LEU A 155 28.74 8.75 -11.51
N ALA A 156 29.33 8.90 -12.69
CA ALA A 156 30.49 8.13 -13.13
C ALA A 156 31.75 9.01 -13.19
N ALA A 157 32.16 9.61 -12.06
CA ALA A 157 33.50 10.20 -11.96
C ALA A 157 33.92 10.48 -10.50
N SER A 158 34.11 9.43 -9.68
CA SER A 158 35.18 9.41 -8.68
C SER A 158 35.15 8.12 -7.87
N SER A 159 36.02 7.18 -8.22
CA SER A 159 36.82 6.35 -7.28
C SER A 159 37.35 5.13 -8.03
N THR A 160 38.58 5.26 -8.54
CA THR A 160 39.41 4.13 -8.93
C THR A 160 39.92 3.43 -7.67
N ALA A 161 39.38 2.26 -7.36
CA ALA A 161 40.06 1.27 -6.53
C ALA A 161 39.70 -0.15 -7.03
N PRO A 162 40.66 -1.01 -7.39
CA PRO A 162 40.36 -2.33 -7.92
C PRO A 162 40.10 -3.32 -6.76
N PHE A 163 38.96 -3.99 -6.79
CA PHE A 163 38.71 -5.18 -5.97
C PHE A 163 38.82 -6.46 -6.83
N PRO A 164 39.31 -7.58 -6.26
CA PRO A 164 39.80 -8.72 -7.04
C PRO A 164 38.67 -9.65 -7.50
N ARG A 165 38.89 -10.29 -8.66
CA ARG A 165 38.00 -11.31 -9.24
C ARG A 165 37.91 -12.54 -8.35
N SER A 166 36.69 -12.96 -8.02
CA SER A 166 36.38 -14.34 -7.64
C SER A 166 35.20 -14.89 -8.45
N ARG A 167 35.15 -16.22 -8.54
CA ARG A 167 34.57 -17.04 -9.62
C ARG A 167 33.06 -16.90 -9.82
N ARG A 168 32.66 -17.06 -11.09
CA ARG A 168 31.28 -17.37 -11.51
C ARG A 168 30.79 -18.66 -10.83
N THR A 169 29.64 -18.57 -10.17
CA THR A 169 28.70 -19.68 -10.02
C THR A 169 27.31 -19.19 -10.45
N SER A 170 26.63 -20.03 -11.22
CA SER A 170 25.34 -19.86 -11.88
C SER A 170 24.20 -19.32 -10.98
N PRO A 171 23.19 -18.62 -11.54
CA PRO A 171 22.08 -18.11 -10.76
C PRO A 171 21.10 -19.24 -10.43
N THR A 172 21.07 -19.63 -9.15
CA THR A 172 19.95 -20.39 -8.59
C THR A 172 18.82 -19.41 -8.31
N THR A 173 17.67 -19.62 -8.95
CA THR A 173 16.41 -18.91 -8.70
C THR A 173 16.01 -19.02 -7.22
N ALA A 174 16.33 -18.01 -6.42
CA ALA A 174 15.87 -17.90 -5.04
C ALA A 174 14.55 -17.13 -4.99
N SER A 175 13.45 -17.81 -5.28
CA SER A 175 12.11 -17.37 -4.90
C SER A 175 11.98 -17.50 -3.38
N ARG A 176 12.36 -16.46 -2.62
CA ARG A 176 11.88 -16.30 -1.24
C ARG A 176 10.48 -15.69 -1.30
N ARG A 177 9.46 -16.55 -1.31
CA ARG A 177 8.06 -16.16 -1.07
C ARG A 177 7.90 -15.84 0.41
N PHE A 178 7.71 -14.57 0.75
CA PHE A 178 7.15 -14.16 2.03
C PHE A 178 6.23 -12.96 1.81
N GLY A 179 4.97 -13.09 2.25
CA GLY A 179 4.05 -11.98 2.52
C GLY A 179 3.36 -11.31 1.33
N HIS A 180 2.39 -11.99 0.71
CA HIS A 180 1.35 -11.32 -0.10
C HIS A 180 0.36 -10.61 0.82
N TYR A 181 0.55 -9.33 1.11
CA TYR A 181 -0.51 -8.46 1.61
C TYR A 181 -0.31 -7.07 0.99
N LEU A 182 -1.31 -6.58 0.25
CA LEU A 182 -1.25 -5.60 -0.85
C LEU A 182 -0.55 -6.12 -2.12
N ARG A 183 -1.33 -6.38 -3.18
CA ARG A 183 -0.81 -6.57 -4.53
C ARG A 183 -0.37 -5.20 -5.06
N ILE A 184 0.94 -4.95 -5.06
CA ILE A 184 1.53 -3.96 -5.96
C ILE A 184 1.48 -4.56 -7.37
N ASN A 185 0.47 -4.20 -8.16
CA ASN A 185 0.47 -4.51 -9.58
C ASN A 185 1.28 -3.44 -10.31
N ILE A 186 2.58 -3.69 -10.50
CA ILE A 186 3.36 -2.95 -11.51
C ILE A 186 2.99 -3.57 -12.86
N HIS A 187 2.08 -2.93 -13.59
CA HIS A 187 1.87 -3.27 -14.98
C HIS A 187 2.94 -2.55 -15.81
N LEU A 188 3.90 -3.33 -16.30
CA LEU A 188 4.82 -2.90 -17.36
C LEU A 188 4.02 -3.00 -18.66
N ILE A 189 3.61 -1.85 -19.20
CA ILE A 189 2.96 -1.79 -20.50
C ILE A 189 4.08 -1.58 -21.51
N ASN A 190 4.33 -2.61 -22.34
CA ASN A 190 5.25 -2.54 -23.48
C ASN A 190 4.62 -1.75 -24.63
#